data_AF-A0A7K4CDF8-F1
#
_entry.id   AF-A0A7K4CDF8-F1
#
_cell.length_a   1.000
_cell.length_b   1.000
_cell.length_c   1.000
_cell.angle_alpha   90.00
_cell.angle_beta   90.00
_cell.angle_gamma   90.00
#
_symmetry.space_group_name_H-M   'P 1'
#
loop_
_entity.id
_entity.type
_entity.pdbx_description
1 polymer ?
#
loop_
_entity_poly.entity_id
_entity_poly.type
_entity_poly.pdbx_seq_one_letter_code
_entity_poly.pdbx_strand_id
1 'polypeptide(L)'
;WNELPHRLKDSNLRQADDIWKKLNLIGCAIGLAITTKEPPFVFTPEEIELLAQAEHERWMDERTKKGWKYSPVRNDQERAHDCLIPWEKLPQTQREKDRNAIRTLPEILAKVHLRIIRLKKG
;
A
#
# COMPACT_ATOMS: atom_id res chain seq x y z
N TRP A 1 6.52 21.42 -2.37
CA TRP A 1 7.67 20.66 -1.82
C TRP A 1 8.43 21.44 -0.74
N ASN A 2 8.55 22.77 -0.86
CA ASN A 2 9.24 23.63 0.12
C ASN A 2 8.39 24.15 1.29
N GLU A 3 7.11 23.75 1.40
CA GLU A 3 6.21 24.24 2.47
C GLU A 3 5.44 23.13 3.19
N LEU A 4 5.94 21.89 3.17
CA LEU A 4 5.34 20.83 3.96
C LEU A 4 6.12 20.67 5.27
N PRO A 5 5.46 20.78 6.44
CA PRO A 5 6.08 20.55 7.75
C PRO A 5 6.83 19.21 7.79
N HIS A 6 8.02 19.18 8.41
CA HIS A 6 8.92 18.01 8.47
C HIS A 6 8.22 16.70 8.86
N ARG A 7 7.19 16.76 9.74
CA ARG A 7 6.41 15.58 10.16
C ARG A 7 5.58 14.93 9.05
N LEU A 8 5.18 15.68 8.01
CA LEU A 8 4.47 15.14 6.84
C LEU A 8 5.44 14.57 5.79
N LYS A 9 6.70 15.03 5.76
CA LYS A 9 7.75 14.45 4.90
C LYS A 9 8.12 13.03 5.33
N ASP A 10 8.28 12.78 6.63
CA ASP A 10 8.66 11.45 7.13
C ASP A 10 7.58 10.38 6.93
N SER A 11 6.30 10.75 7.06
CA SER A 11 5.18 9.82 6.83
C SER A 11 5.01 9.49 5.33
N ASN A 12 5.26 10.46 4.45
CA ASN A 12 5.18 10.26 3.01
C ASN A 12 6.38 9.46 2.47
N LEU A 13 7.58 9.65 3.02
CA LEU A 13 8.77 8.88 2.66
C LEU A 13 8.63 7.40 3.07
N ARG A 14 8.11 7.12 4.28
CA ARG A 14 7.83 5.73 4.70
C ARG A 14 6.77 5.04 3.83
N GLN A 15 5.74 5.78 3.40
CA GLN A 15 4.76 5.26 2.45
C GLN A 15 5.39 4.96 1.08
N ALA A 16 6.27 5.83 0.59
CA ALA A 16 6.98 5.61 -0.66
C ALA A 16 7.89 4.37 -0.57
N ASP A 17 8.71 4.24 0.49
CA ASP A 17 9.62 3.10 0.70
C ASP A 17 8.87 1.75 0.73
N ASP A 18 7.69 1.74 1.34
CA ASP A 18 6.86 0.55 1.43
C ASP A 18 6.27 0.13 0.08
N ILE A 19 5.93 1.09 -0.79
CA ILE A 19 5.54 0.80 -2.18
C ILE A 19 6.67 0.08 -2.91
N TRP A 20 7.92 0.53 -2.77
CA TRP A 20 9.07 -0.14 -3.39
C TRP A 20 9.24 -1.59 -2.90
N LYS A 21 9.13 -1.82 -1.59
CA LYS A 21 9.23 -3.17 -1.01
C LYS A 21 8.15 -4.09 -1.57
N LYS A 22 6.91 -3.62 -1.62
CA LYS A 22 5.78 -4.36 -2.18
C LYS A 22 5.98 -4.70 -3.66
N LEU A 23 6.39 -3.74 -4.47
CA LEU A 23 6.64 -3.99 -5.89
C LEU A 23 7.77 -5.01 -6.09
N ASN A 24 8.82 -4.97 -5.27
CA ASN A 24 9.88 -5.98 -5.32
C ASN A 24 9.37 -7.41 -5.03
N LEU A 25 8.34 -7.59 -4.17
CA LEU A 25 7.75 -8.91 -3.90
C LEU A 25 7.20 -9.59 -5.17
N ILE A 26 6.77 -8.80 -6.15
CA ILE A 26 6.20 -9.29 -7.41
C ILE A 26 7.13 -9.09 -8.61
N GLY A 27 8.42 -8.84 -8.36
CA GLY A 27 9.42 -8.62 -9.41
C GLY A 27 9.16 -7.35 -10.22
N CYS A 28 8.64 -6.30 -9.57
CA CYS A 28 8.38 -5.01 -10.18
C CYS A 28 9.26 -3.91 -9.57
N ALA A 29 9.50 -2.85 -10.32
CA ALA A 29 10.14 -1.63 -9.85
C ALA A 29 9.37 -0.39 -10.33
N ILE A 30 9.74 0.79 -9.84
CA ILE A 30 9.25 2.07 -10.36
C ILE A 30 10.25 2.61 -11.40
N GLY A 31 9.72 3.06 -12.53
CA GLY A 31 10.44 3.78 -13.57
C GLY A 31 9.83 5.14 -13.88
N LEU A 32 10.52 5.94 -14.68
CA LEU A 32 9.99 7.21 -15.19
C LEU A 32 9.00 6.97 -16.33
N ALA A 33 7.86 7.66 -16.29
CA ALA A 33 6.90 7.68 -17.39
C ALA A 33 7.24 8.87 -18.30
N ILE A 34 8.07 8.63 -19.32
CA ILE A 34 8.51 9.67 -20.27
C ILE A 34 7.42 9.93 -21.32
N THR A 35 6.53 8.96 -21.58
CA THR A 35 5.46 9.09 -22.57
C THR A 35 4.14 8.53 -22.04
N THR A 36 3.03 9.09 -22.52
CA THR A 36 1.65 8.63 -22.21
C THR A 36 1.17 7.51 -23.13
N LYS A 37 2.02 6.98 -24.02
CA LYS A 37 1.62 6.01 -25.05
C LYS A 37 1.60 4.56 -24.58
N GLU A 38 2.12 4.29 -23.40
CA GLU A 38 2.17 2.92 -22.88
C GLU A 38 0.87 2.55 -22.17
N PRO A 39 0.41 1.30 -22.32
CA PRO A 39 -0.78 0.84 -21.62
C PRO A 39 -0.56 0.92 -20.09
N PRO A 40 -1.63 1.16 -19.32
CA PRO A 40 -1.55 1.17 -17.87
C PRO A 40 -1.06 -0.19 -17.37
N PHE A 41 -0.24 -0.18 -16.32
CA PHE A 41 0.21 -1.40 -15.66
C PHE A 41 -1.00 -2.10 -15.02
N VAL A 42 -1.13 -3.41 -15.26
CA VAL A 42 -2.20 -4.24 -14.68
C VAL A 42 -1.56 -5.32 -13.83
N PHE A 43 -1.96 -5.40 -12.56
CA PHE A 43 -1.59 -6.49 -11.66
C PHE A 43 -2.41 -7.74 -11.96
N THR A 44 -1.84 -8.92 -11.73
CA THR A 44 -2.64 -10.16 -11.72
C THR A 44 -3.49 -10.24 -10.45
N PRO A 45 -4.56 -11.05 -10.43
CA PRO A 45 -5.35 -11.26 -9.21
C PRO A 45 -4.52 -11.73 -8.02
N GLU A 46 -3.53 -12.60 -8.24
CA GLU A 46 -2.64 -13.15 -7.22
C GLU A 46 -1.73 -12.07 -6.63
N GLU A 47 -1.24 -11.16 -7.47
CA GLU A 47 -0.42 -10.03 -7.02
C GLU A 47 -1.24 -9.03 -6.23
N ILE A 48 -2.48 -8.78 -6.65
CA ILE A 48 -3.39 -7.91 -5.89
C ILE A 48 -3.59 -8.47 -4.49
N GLU A 49 -3.83 -9.78 -4.35
CA GLU A 49 -4.02 -10.40 -3.04
C GLU A 49 -2.75 -10.34 -2.19
N LEU A 50 -1.59 -10.68 -2.78
CA LEU A 50 -0.30 -10.64 -2.07
C LEU A 50 0.04 -9.23 -1.58
N LEU A 51 -0.12 -8.22 -2.43
CA LEU A 51 0.21 -6.84 -2.09
C LEU A 51 -0.79 -6.23 -1.10
N ALA A 52 -2.07 -6.60 -1.20
CA ALA A 52 -3.10 -6.16 -0.27
C ALA A 52 -2.89 -6.74 1.13
N GLN A 53 -2.56 -8.04 1.21
CA GLN A 53 -2.18 -8.68 2.48
C GLN A 53 -0.94 -8.00 3.09
N ALA A 54 0.10 -7.75 2.29
CA ALA A 54 1.31 -7.07 2.76
C ALA A 54 1.01 -5.64 3.27
N GLU A 55 0.08 -4.91 2.65
CA GLU A 55 -0.36 -3.60 3.14
C GLU A 55 -1.09 -3.71 4.48
N HIS A 56 -2.00 -4.68 4.62
CA HIS A 56 -2.71 -4.90 5.87
C HIS A 56 -1.75 -5.25 7.01
N GLU A 57 -0.80 -6.16 6.77
CA GLU A 57 0.23 -6.53 7.74
C GLU A 57 1.08 -5.33 8.17
N ARG A 58 1.48 -4.50 7.21
CA ARG A 58 2.21 -3.26 7.50
C ARG A 58 1.37 -2.26 8.31
N TRP A 59 0.07 -2.11 7.97
CA TRP A 59 -0.86 -1.25 8.71
C TRP A 59 -1.04 -1.75 10.16
N MET A 60 -1.19 -3.07 10.36
CA MET A 60 -1.29 -3.67 11.68
C MET A 60 -0.04 -3.40 12.51
N ASP A 61 1.15 -3.66 11.95
CA ASP A 61 2.42 -3.43 12.63
C ASP A 61 2.59 -1.96 13.04
N GLU A 62 2.26 -1.01 12.15
CA GLU A 62 2.29 0.42 12.46
C GLU A 62 1.34 0.78 13.61
N ARG A 63 0.11 0.24 13.60
CA ARG A 63 -0.90 0.48 14.63
C ARG A 63 -0.49 -0.13 15.96
N THR A 64 -0.03 -1.37 15.99
CA THR A 64 0.45 -2.04 17.20
C THR A 64 1.63 -1.30 17.82
N LYS A 65 2.60 -0.84 17.02
CA LYS A 65 3.72 0.01 17.50
C LYS A 65 3.25 1.33 18.10
N LYS A 66 2.10 1.85 17.66
CA LYS A 66 1.44 3.05 18.22
C LYS A 66 0.52 2.73 19.42
N GLY A 67 0.56 1.51 19.94
CA GLY A 67 -0.22 1.08 21.10
C GLY A 67 -1.69 0.82 20.79
N TRP A 68 -2.03 0.57 19.52
CA TRP A 68 -3.38 0.14 19.18
C TRP A 68 -3.59 -1.33 19.53
N LYS A 69 -4.81 -1.67 19.93
CA LYS A 69 -5.23 -3.02 20.31
C LYS A 69 -6.47 -3.46 19.54
N TYR A 70 -6.61 -4.76 19.37
CA TYR A 70 -7.84 -5.33 18.84
C TYR A 70 -9.03 -5.04 19.77
N SER A 71 -10.16 -4.70 19.18
CA SER A 71 -11.47 -4.65 19.84
C SER A 71 -12.57 -4.87 18.80
N PRO A 72 -13.62 -5.64 19.08
CA PRO A 72 -14.73 -5.85 18.14
C PRO A 72 -15.45 -4.55 17.76
N VAL A 73 -15.33 -3.51 18.58
CA VAL A 73 -15.86 -2.17 18.31
C VAL A 73 -14.68 -1.19 18.23
N ARG A 74 -14.63 -0.45 17.12
CA ARG A 74 -13.63 0.60 16.93
C ARG A 74 -13.83 1.74 17.93
N ASN A 75 -12.77 2.10 18.64
CA ASN A 75 -12.70 3.25 19.53
C ASN A 75 -11.34 3.93 19.38
N ASP A 76 -11.32 5.04 18.65
CA ASP A 76 -10.07 5.75 18.35
C ASP A 76 -9.46 6.44 19.58
N GLN A 77 -10.28 6.83 20.57
CA GLN A 77 -9.79 7.45 21.82
C GLN A 77 -9.01 6.44 22.66
N GLU A 78 -9.46 5.19 22.69
CA GLU A 78 -8.80 4.08 23.37
C GLU A 78 -7.79 3.32 22.50
N ARG A 79 -7.55 3.80 21.27
CA ARG A 79 -6.70 3.13 20.27
C ARG A 79 -7.12 1.68 20.02
N ALA A 80 -8.42 1.45 19.87
CA ALA A 80 -8.99 0.12 19.66
C ALA A 80 -9.58 0.01 18.25
N HIS A 81 -9.26 -1.06 17.51
CA HIS A 81 -9.75 -1.25 16.14
C HIS A 81 -10.10 -2.72 15.86
N ASP A 82 -11.22 -2.93 15.17
CA ASP A 82 -11.79 -4.22 14.77
C ASP A 82 -10.98 -4.98 13.72
N CYS A 83 -10.24 -4.26 12.89
CA CYS A 83 -9.42 -4.82 11.81
C CYS A 83 -8.02 -5.27 12.27
N LEU A 84 -7.65 -5.11 13.55
CA LEU A 84 -6.37 -5.61 14.07
C LEU A 84 -6.40 -7.12 14.30
N ILE A 85 -6.65 -7.86 13.23
CA ILE A 85 -6.77 -9.31 13.17
C ILE A 85 -6.06 -9.85 11.90
N PRO A 86 -5.68 -11.15 11.88
CA PRO A 86 -5.08 -11.77 10.70
C PRO A 86 -5.91 -11.57 9.42
N TRP A 87 -5.23 -11.42 8.28
CA TRP A 87 -5.82 -11.15 6.96
C TRP A 87 -6.95 -12.13 6.61
N GLU A 88 -6.77 -13.41 6.91
CA GLU A 88 -7.71 -14.49 6.61
C GLU A 88 -9.02 -14.35 7.39
N LYS A 89 -8.99 -13.66 8.54
CA LYS A 89 -10.13 -13.40 9.41
C LYS A 89 -10.84 -12.08 9.11
N LEU A 90 -10.26 -11.22 8.26
CA LEU A 90 -10.92 -9.98 7.89
C LEU A 90 -12.20 -10.24 7.08
N PRO A 91 -13.25 -9.43 7.29
CA PRO A 91 -14.38 -9.39 6.36
C PRO A 91 -13.91 -9.07 4.94
N GLN A 92 -14.53 -9.68 3.93
CA GLN A 92 -14.19 -9.44 2.52
C GLN A 92 -14.28 -7.97 2.14
N THR A 93 -15.25 -7.24 2.72
CA THR A 93 -15.43 -5.79 2.50
C THR A 93 -14.25 -4.96 3.01
N GLN A 94 -13.53 -5.43 4.05
CA GLN A 94 -12.33 -4.75 4.53
C GLN A 94 -11.14 -5.09 3.63
N ARG A 95 -10.94 -6.37 3.29
CA ARG A 95 -9.88 -6.80 2.35
C ARG A 95 -9.98 -6.09 1.00
N GLU A 96 -11.21 -5.85 0.54
CA GLU A 96 -11.45 -5.16 -0.73
C GLU A 96 -10.94 -3.71 -0.75
N LYS A 97 -10.85 -3.05 0.41
CA LYS A 97 -10.26 -1.70 0.49
C LYS A 97 -8.77 -1.74 0.19
N ASP A 98 -8.05 -2.70 0.77
CA ASP A 98 -6.62 -2.88 0.50
C ASP A 98 -6.38 -3.29 -0.96
N ARG A 99 -7.20 -4.21 -1.51
CA ARG A 99 -7.14 -4.58 -2.93
C ARG A 99 -7.36 -3.38 -3.84
N ASN A 100 -8.34 -2.52 -3.54
CA ASN A 100 -8.59 -1.31 -4.30
C ASN A 100 -7.44 -0.30 -4.20
N ALA A 101 -6.79 -0.19 -3.05
CA ALA A 101 -5.58 0.62 -2.92
C ALA A 101 -4.47 0.12 -3.86
N ILE A 102 -4.28 -1.20 -3.98
CA ILE A 102 -3.32 -1.78 -4.94
C ILE A 102 -3.73 -1.53 -6.39
N ARG A 103 -5.00 -1.73 -6.75
CA ARG A 103 -5.48 -1.51 -8.13
C ARG A 103 -5.32 -0.07 -8.60
N THR A 104 -5.45 0.90 -7.71
CA THR A 104 -5.34 2.34 -8.03
C THR A 104 -3.91 2.86 -8.04
N LEU A 105 -2.95 2.08 -7.51
CA LEU A 105 -1.54 2.48 -7.43
C LEU A 105 -0.92 2.92 -8.78
N PRO A 106 -1.15 2.23 -9.92
CA PRO A 106 -0.57 2.65 -11.20
C PRO A 106 -1.05 4.03 -11.63
N GLU A 107 -2.32 4.35 -11.40
CA GLU A 107 -2.91 5.66 -11.72
C GLU A 107 -2.36 6.77 -10.83
N ILE A 108 -2.12 6.47 -9.54
CA ILE A 108 -1.51 7.41 -8.60
C ILE A 108 -0.07 7.73 -9.02
N LEU A 109 0.71 6.72 -9.39
CA LEU A 109 2.09 6.90 -9.86
C LEU A 109 2.14 7.71 -11.18
N ALA A 110 1.20 7.47 -12.09
CA ALA A 110 1.13 8.20 -13.35
C ALA A 110 0.96 9.71 -13.16
N LYS A 111 0.19 10.15 -12.14
CA LYS A 111 0.00 11.58 -11.81
C LYS A 111 1.30 12.30 -11.43
N VAL A 112 2.33 11.56 -11.03
CA VAL A 112 3.65 12.09 -10.68
C VAL A 112 4.73 11.66 -11.67
N HIS A 113 4.33 11.30 -12.90
CA HIS A 113 5.24 10.87 -13.99
C HIS A 113 6.07 9.63 -13.65
N LEU A 114 5.52 8.74 -12.81
CA LEU A 114 6.09 7.45 -12.46
C LEU A 114 5.23 6.31 -13.03
N ARG A 115 5.86 5.16 -13.23
CA ARG A 115 5.20 3.93 -13.71
C ARG A 115 5.77 2.72 -13.01
N ILE A 116 5.01 1.63 -13.05
CA ILE A 116 5.48 0.32 -12.62
C ILE A 116 6.08 -0.41 -13.84
N ILE A 117 7.22 -1.07 -13.64
CA ILE A 117 7.89 -1.89 -14.65
C ILE A 117 8.10 -3.31 -14.12
N ARG A 118 7.86 -4.31 -14.97
CA ARG A 118 8.26 -5.70 -14.69
C ARG A 118 9.76 -5.84 -14.88
N LEU A 119 10.44 -6.38 -13.88
CA LEU A 119 11.83 -6.78 -14.01
C LEU A 119 11.87 -8.12 -14.76
N LYS A 120 12.63 -8.19 -15.86
CA LYS A 120 12.87 -9.49 -16.50
C LYS A 120 13.66 -10.35 -15.52
N LYS A 121 13.21 -11.59 -15.30
CA LYS A 121 14.07 -12.61 -14.68
C LYS A 121 15.25 -12.82 -15.64
N GLY A 122 16.46 -12.52 -15.16
CA GLY A 122 17.70 -12.91 -15.84
C GLY A 122 17.92 -14.42 -15.78
#